data_AF-A0A0H5CDR4-F1
#
_entry.id   AF-A0A0H5CDR4-F1
#
_cell.length_a   1.000
_cell.length_b   1.000
_cell.length_c   1.000
_cell.angle_alpha   90.00
_cell.angle_beta   90.00
_cell.angle_gamma   90.00
#
_symmetry.space_group_name_H-M   'P 1'
#
loop_
_entity.id
_entity.type
_entity.pdbx_description
1 polymer ?
#
loop_
_entity_poly.entity_id
_entity_poly.type
_entity_poly.pdbx_seq_one_letter_code
_entity_poly.pdbx_strand_id
1 'polypeptide(L)'
;MTESVMEPVEQDRLTKEVGRALVRVAGQHWQRIRASYRSAGRHVEVDVTVLGADGHDHVIRPPGEVVSGFARLRGGMYRAGRGTWISATYSIEPSGTFEVEFEPDVEPEWRRVPPPIGFLDELRFFPRSDEHIPDWLRVRAGMPPAVTAEQQAAHTPPGGLPAQPAPPRSGPATPGGLPPVPGGPPPHPGPRMPPPGPPPRHPAPGGFQPGRPGAVPPMPYRGGPPGGQR
;
A
#
# COMPACT_ATOMS: atom_id res chain seq x y z
N MET A 1 -12.73 -21.06 5.18
CA MET A 1 -11.47 -20.91 5.94
C MET A 1 -10.68 -19.86 5.18
N THR A 2 -10.69 -18.61 5.65
CA THR A 2 -10.03 -17.50 4.95
C THR A 2 -8.58 -17.47 5.42
N GLU A 3 -7.71 -18.20 4.71
CA GLU A 3 -6.29 -18.31 5.04
C GLU A 3 -5.60 -16.95 4.90
N SER A 4 -4.89 -16.53 5.95
CA SER A 4 -3.78 -15.60 5.79
C SER A 4 -2.79 -16.21 4.82
N VAL A 5 -2.27 -15.42 3.88
CA VAL A 5 -1.32 -15.94 2.86
C VAL A 5 0.01 -16.37 3.50
N MET A 6 0.35 -15.81 4.66
CA MET A 6 1.57 -16.13 5.41
C MET A 6 1.29 -17.11 6.56
N GLU A 7 2.09 -18.18 6.61
CA GLU A 7 2.08 -19.15 7.70
C GLU A 7 2.61 -18.54 9.02
N PRO A 8 2.11 -18.95 10.19
CA PRO A 8 2.54 -18.39 11.48
C PRO A 8 4.06 -18.46 11.71
N VAL A 9 4.70 -19.53 11.23
CA VAL A 9 6.17 -19.73 11.34
C VAL A 9 6.93 -18.73 10.46
N GLU A 10 6.42 -18.43 9.26
CA GLU A 10 7.02 -17.43 8.38
C GLU A 10 6.87 -16.02 8.96
N GLN A 11 5.71 -15.72 9.54
CA GLN A 11 5.46 -14.47 10.24
C GLN A 11 6.45 -14.26 11.40
N ASP A 12 6.62 -15.27 12.27
CA ASP A 12 7.57 -15.22 13.38
C ASP A 12 9.02 -15.03 12.88
N ARG A 13 9.40 -15.76 11.83
CA ARG A 13 10.72 -15.63 11.22
C ARG A 13 10.98 -14.22 10.71
N LEU A 14 10.05 -13.63 9.95
CA LEU A 14 10.17 -12.26 9.42
C LEU A 14 10.19 -11.22 10.56
N THR A 15 9.37 -11.41 11.58
CA THR A 15 9.35 -10.54 12.76
C THR A 15 10.71 -10.54 13.48
N LYS A 16 11.34 -11.71 13.62
CA LYS A 16 12.69 -11.83 14.19
C LYS A 16 13.77 -11.28 13.26
N GLU A 17 13.61 -11.39 11.94
CA GLU A 17 14.52 -10.74 10.96
C GLU A 17 14.50 -9.22 11.11
N VAL A 18 13.32 -8.61 11.27
CA VAL A 18 13.17 -7.18 11.54
C VAL A 18 13.86 -6.80 12.86
N GLY A 19 13.62 -7.55 13.94
CA GLY A 19 14.27 -7.33 15.23
C GLY A 19 15.80 -7.36 15.15
N ARG A 20 16.37 -8.35 14.46
CA ARG A 20 17.82 -8.42 14.24
C ARG A 20 18.34 -7.22 13.45
N ALA A 21 17.61 -6.77 12.42
CA ALA A 21 18.00 -5.61 11.64
C ALA A 21 18.00 -4.31 12.46
N LEU A 22 17.05 -4.15 13.40
CA LEU A 22 17.02 -3.04 14.36
C LEU A 22 18.23 -3.06 15.30
N VAL A 23 18.52 -4.22 15.91
CA VAL A 23 19.63 -4.34 16.87
C VAL A 23 20.99 -4.00 16.24
N ARG A 24 21.20 -4.35 14.96
CA ARG A 24 22.47 -4.05 14.27
C ARG A 24 22.78 -2.56 14.17
N VAL A 25 21.78 -1.68 14.20
CA VAL A 25 21.95 -0.23 14.06
C VAL A 25 21.83 0.55 15.37
N ALA A 26 21.51 -0.13 16.47
CA ALA A 26 21.28 0.49 17.77
C ALA A 26 22.57 0.91 18.50
N GLY A 27 23.75 0.51 18.00
CA GLY A 27 25.02 0.81 18.64
C GLY A 27 25.26 -0.02 19.91
N GLN A 28 26.14 0.47 20.78
CA GLN A 28 26.45 -0.17 22.06
C GLN A 28 25.61 0.44 23.19
N HIS A 29 25.32 -0.35 24.22
CA HIS A 29 24.67 0.12 25.45
C HIS A 29 23.30 0.80 25.25
N TRP A 30 22.46 0.29 24.35
CA TRP A 30 21.07 0.73 24.23
C TRP A 30 20.18 0.06 25.29
N GLN A 31 19.05 0.68 25.62
CA GLN A 31 18.08 0.18 26.61
C GLN A 31 16.76 -0.28 25.97
N ARG A 32 16.33 0.37 24.89
CA ARG A 32 15.15 -0.03 24.11
C ARG A 32 15.26 0.48 22.68
N ILE A 33 14.74 -0.27 21.72
CA ILE A 33 14.53 0.21 20.36
C ILE A 33 13.03 0.18 20.09
N ARG A 34 12.48 1.28 19.58
CA ARG A 34 11.09 1.37 19.10
C ARG A 34 11.10 1.67 17.61
N ALA A 35 10.35 0.88 16.85
CA ALA A 35 10.08 1.16 15.44
C ALA A 35 8.58 1.32 15.22
N SER A 36 8.17 2.42 14.59
CA SER A 36 6.79 2.68 14.19
C SER A 36 6.70 2.68 12.68
N TYR A 37 5.93 1.74 12.14
CA TYR A 37 5.62 1.65 10.72
C TYR A 37 4.19 2.11 10.48
N ARG A 38 3.98 2.92 9.44
CA ARG A 38 2.67 3.39 8.99
C ARG A 38 2.62 3.34 7.48
N SER A 39 1.56 2.80 6.91
CA SER A 39 1.40 2.77 5.45
C SER A 39 -0.05 2.84 5.02
N ALA A 40 -0.28 3.59 3.94
CA ALA A 40 -1.55 3.68 3.23
C ALA A 40 -1.27 3.74 1.72
N GLY A 41 -1.66 2.71 0.99
CA GLY A 41 -1.40 2.58 -0.44
C GLY A 41 0.10 2.56 -0.71
N ARG A 42 0.60 3.57 -1.42
CA ARG A 42 2.04 3.73 -1.73
C ARG A 42 2.81 4.60 -0.73
N HIS A 43 2.12 5.26 0.19
CA HIS A 43 2.75 6.10 1.20
C HIS A 43 3.21 5.24 2.37
N VAL A 44 4.50 5.28 2.68
CA VAL A 44 5.12 4.53 3.77
C VAL A 44 5.94 5.47 4.64
N GLU A 45 5.72 5.42 5.95
CA GLU A 45 6.53 6.08 6.95
C GLU A 45 7.07 5.05 7.93
N VAL A 46 8.36 5.11 8.19
CA VAL A 46 9.00 4.33 9.25
C VAL A 46 9.82 5.28 10.10
N ASP A 47 9.65 5.16 11.41
CA ASP A 47 10.44 5.87 12.41
C ASP A 47 11.11 4.84 13.31
N VAL A 48 12.38 5.08 13.66
CA VAL A 48 13.12 4.24 14.59
C VAL A 48 13.77 5.13 15.63
N THR A 49 13.48 4.84 16.89
CA THR A 49 14.03 5.53 18.05
C THR A 49 14.78 4.53 18.91
N VAL A 50 16.00 4.89 19.31
CA VAL A 50 16.83 4.10 20.21
C VAL A 50 16.98 4.88 21.52
N LEU A 51 16.51 4.29 22.62
CA LEU A 51 16.79 4.78 23.95
C LEU A 51 18.21 4.39 24.33
N GLY A 52 19.10 5.37 24.43
CA GLY A 52 20.50 5.18 24.81
C GLY A 52 20.69 4.90 26.30
N ALA A 53 21.90 4.50 26.70
CA ALA A 53 22.28 4.40 28.11
C ALA A 53 22.27 5.75 28.85
N ASP A 54 22.35 6.84 28.09
CA ASP A 54 22.20 8.22 28.58
C ASP A 54 20.76 8.57 28.97
N GLY A 55 19.80 7.67 28.70
CA GLY A 55 18.37 7.89 28.97
C GLY A 55 17.70 8.80 27.93
N HIS A 56 18.37 9.11 26.83
CA HIS A 56 17.83 9.95 25.76
C HIS A 56 17.39 9.11 24.55
N ASP A 57 16.34 9.59 23.89
CA ASP A 57 15.82 9.02 22.66
C ASP A 57 16.57 9.57 21.45
N HIS A 58 17.21 8.66 20.71
CA HIS A 58 17.95 8.96 19.49
C HIS A 58 17.14 8.48 18.29
N VAL A 59 16.66 9.42 17.47
CA VAL A 59 16.00 9.08 16.20
C VAL A 59 17.06 8.71 15.17
N ILE A 60 16.97 7.50 14.64
CA ILE A 60 17.89 6.98 13.63
C ILE A 60 17.18 6.74 12.31
N ARG A 61 17.95 6.75 11.22
CA ARG A 61 17.42 6.39 9.91
C ARG A 61 17.00 4.91 9.92
N PRO A 62 15.75 4.58 9.54
CA PRO A 62 15.32 3.19 9.46
C PRO A 62 16.19 2.39 8.47
N PRO A 63 16.72 1.21 8.86
CA PRO A 63 17.41 0.33 7.94
C PRO A 63 16.47 -0.14 6.82
N GLY A 64 16.98 -0.26 5.59
CA GLY A 64 16.16 -0.71 4.45
C GLY A 64 15.54 -2.10 4.68
N GLU A 65 16.26 -2.98 5.37
CA GLU A 65 15.75 -4.30 5.76
C GLU A 65 14.53 -4.21 6.69
N VAL A 66 14.51 -3.28 7.64
CA VAL A 66 13.37 -3.04 8.54
C VAL A 66 12.15 -2.60 7.75
N VAL A 67 12.33 -1.62 6.85
CA VAL A 67 11.24 -1.13 5.98
C VAL A 67 10.68 -2.27 5.12
N SER A 68 11.56 -3.03 4.47
CA SER A 68 11.15 -4.15 3.61
C SER A 68 10.53 -5.32 4.38
N GLY A 69 11.00 -5.58 5.60
CA GLY A 69 10.47 -6.64 6.47
C GLY A 69 9.05 -6.34 6.92
N PHE A 70 8.77 -5.11 7.35
CA PHE A 70 7.39 -4.69 7.65
C PHE A 70 6.49 -4.72 6.42
N ALA A 71 6.98 -4.30 5.24
CA ALA A 71 6.20 -4.38 4.01
C ALA A 71 5.83 -5.83 3.64
N ARG A 72 6.76 -6.78 3.84
CA ARG A 72 6.50 -8.22 3.65
C ARG A 72 5.50 -8.77 4.66
N LEU A 73 5.66 -8.44 5.95
CA LEU A 73 4.71 -8.79 7.01
C LEU A 73 3.31 -8.29 6.66
N ARG A 74 3.19 -7.02 6.25
CA ARG A 74 1.91 -6.41 5.85
C ARG A 74 1.26 -7.17 4.70
N GLY A 75 2.04 -7.49 3.67
CA GLY A 75 1.56 -8.21 2.50
C GLY A 75 1.06 -9.62 2.84
N GLY A 76 1.82 -10.40 3.61
CA GLY A 76 1.42 -11.77 3.94
C GLY A 76 0.39 -11.89 5.06
N MET A 77 0.24 -10.86 5.91
CA MET A 77 -0.85 -10.77 6.90
C MET A 77 -2.17 -10.28 6.32
N TYR A 78 -2.22 -9.97 5.01
CA TYR A 78 -3.47 -9.66 4.33
C TYR A 78 -4.47 -10.82 4.42
N ARG A 79 -5.73 -10.47 4.67
CA ARG A 79 -6.86 -11.38 4.64
C ARG A 79 -7.96 -10.81 3.76
N ALA A 80 -8.46 -11.61 2.83
CA ALA A 80 -9.55 -11.20 1.95
C ALA A 80 -10.78 -10.74 2.75
N GLY A 81 -11.34 -9.59 2.38
CA GLY A 81 -12.47 -8.98 3.08
C GLY A 81 -12.11 -8.29 4.40
N ARG A 82 -11.01 -8.64 5.06
CA ARG A 82 -10.57 -7.92 6.28
C ARG A 82 -9.55 -6.81 5.99
N GLY A 83 -8.75 -6.98 4.93
CA GLY A 83 -7.60 -6.13 4.65
C GLY A 83 -6.35 -6.56 5.40
N THR A 84 -5.49 -5.58 5.66
CA THR A 84 -4.26 -5.73 6.45
C THR A 84 -4.17 -4.59 7.48
N TRP A 85 -3.16 -4.64 8.35
CA TRP A 85 -2.91 -3.59 9.33
C TRP A 85 -2.37 -2.31 8.69
N ILE A 86 -2.71 -1.13 9.23
CA ILE A 86 -2.30 0.18 8.71
C ILE A 86 -1.00 0.66 9.40
N SER A 87 -0.90 0.43 10.70
CA SER A 87 0.29 0.71 11.49
C SER A 87 0.77 -0.51 12.27
N ALA A 88 2.06 -0.51 12.56
CA ALA A 88 2.68 -1.47 13.46
C ALA A 88 3.67 -0.76 14.39
N THR A 89 3.70 -1.19 15.65
CA THR A 89 4.68 -0.74 16.64
C THR A 89 5.50 -1.94 17.07
N TYR A 90 6.82 -1.84 16.95
CA TYR A 90 7.76 -2.87 17.36
C TYR A 90 8.66 -2.32 18.46
N SER A 91 8.79 -3.05 19.56
CA SER A 91 9.65 -2.71 20.68
C SER A 91 10.56 -3.89 20.98
N ILE A 92 11.85 -3.66 21.20
CA ILE A 92 12.79 -4.71 21.64
C ILE A 92 13.71 -4.16 22.72
N GLU A 93 14.03 -5.04 23.67
CA GLU A 93 14.92 -4.80 24.80
C GLU A 93 16.23 -5.61 24.66
N PRO A 94 17.31 -5.23 25.36
CA PRO A 94 18.62 -5.89 25.23
C PRO A 94 18.62 -7.38 25.57
N SER A 95 17.66 -7.83 26.36
CA SER A 95 17.41 -9.25 26.67
C SER A 95 17.00 -10.07 25.44
N GLY A 96 16.61 -9.41 24.34
CA GLY A 96 16.00 -10.04 23.17
C GLY A 96 14.49 -10.19 23.29
N THR A 97 13.89 -9.80 24.42
CA THR A 97 12.43 -9.69 24.55
C THR A 97 11.94 -8.62 23.61
N PHE A 98 10.94 -8.96 22.79
CA PHE A 98 10.33 -8.02 21.86
C PHE A 98 8.81 -8.15 21.88
N GLU A 99 8.15 -7.06 21.52
CA GLU A 99 6.72 -6.94 21.36
C GLU A 99 6.43 -6.30 20.01
N VAL A 100 5.39 -6.80 19.33
CA VAL A 100 4.90 -6.21 18.09
C VAL A 100 3.39 -6.13 18.11
N GLU A 101 2.88 -4.93 17.86
CA GLU A 101 1.46 -4.62 17.80
C GLU A 101 1.11 -4.22 16.37
N PHE A 102 -0.01 -4.74 15.86
CA PHE A 102 -0.49 -4.49 14.51
C PHE A 102 -1.90 -3.91 14.58
N GLU A 103 -2.09 -2.71 14.05
CA GLU A 103 -3.33 -1.94 14.18
C GLU A 103 -4.01 -1.78 12.81
N PRO A 104 -5.09 -2.53 12.53
CA PRO A 104 -5.84 -2.43 11.27
C PRO A 104 -6.90 -1.34 11.24
N ASP A 105 -7.43 -0.98 12.40
CA ASP A 105 -8.64 -0.16 12.51
C ASP A 105 -8.42 1.17 13.23
N VAL A 106 -7.24 1.40 13.80
CA VAL A 106 -6.89 2.67 14.46
C VAL A 106 -6.18 3.58 13.47
N GLU A 107 -6.59 4.85 13.41
CA GLU A 107 -5.89 5.85 12.60
C GLU A 107 -4.52 6.14 13.20
N PRO A 108 -3.41 5.95 12.45
CA PRO A 108 -2.10 6.24 13.00
C PRO A 108 -1.80 7.74 12.93
N GLU A 109 -0.89 8.17 13.79
CA GLU A 109 -0.34 9.53 13.74
C GLU A 109 0.63 9.68 12.57
N TRP A 110 0.16 10.27 11.47
CA TRP A 110 0.99 10.55 10.30
C TRP A 110 1.91 11.75 10.52
N ARG A 111 3.20 11.64 10.15
CA ARG A 111 4.06 12.85 10.06
C ARG A 111 3.66 13.70 8.87
N ARG A 112 3.33 13.05 7.75
CA ARG A 112 2.73 13.70 6.58
C ARG A 112 1.53 12.88 6.15
N VAL A 113 0.35 13.45 6.36
CA VAL A 113 -0.92 12.82 5.99
C VAL A 113 -0.90 12.48 4.49
N PRO A 114 -1.14 11.21 4.11
CA PRO A 114 -1.27 10.82 2.71
C PRO A 114 -2.39 11.61 2.01
N PRO A 115 -2.27 11.90 0.71
CA PRO A 115 -3.40 12.44 -0.05
C PRO A 115 -4.55 11.41 -0.11
N PRO A 116 -5.81 11.81 -0.35
CA PRO A 116 -6.96 10.90 -0.41
C PRO A 116 -6.76 9.70 -1.33
N ILE A 117 -6.08 9.89 -2.47
CA ILE A 117 -5.75 8.82 -3.41
C ILE A 117 -4.88 7.71 -2.77
N GLY A 118 -4.06 8.03 -1.77
CA GLY A 118 -3.26 7.04 -1.04
C GLY A 118 -4.14 6.08 -0.22
N PHE A 119 -5.22 6.60 0.39
CA PHE A 119 -6.18 5.78 1.12
C PHE A 119 -7.11 4.99 0.19
N LEU A 120 -7.43 5.51 -1.00
CA LEU A 120 -8.12 4.74 -2.03
C LEU A 120 -7.24 3.61 -2.57
N ASP A 121 -5.96 3.88 -2.83
CA ASP A 121 -4.98 2.87 -3.22
C ASP A 121 -4.82 1.80 -2.14
N GLU A 122 -4.88 2.16 -0.85
CA GLU A 122 -4.89 1.20 0.27
C GLU A 122 -6.04 0.20 0.14
N LEU A 123 -7.26 0.69 -0.04
CA LEU A 123 -8.45 -0.16 -0.18
C LEU A 123 -8.44 -0.97 -1.48
N ARG A 124 -7.75 -0.48 -2.52
CA ARG A 124 -7.55 -1.23 -3.76
C ARG A 124 -6.53 -2.35 -3.61
N PHE A 125 -5.41 -2.11 -2.91
CA PHE A 125 -4.34 -3.09 -2.72
C PHE A 125 -4.69 -4.12 -1.66
N PHE A 126 -5.41 -3.72 -0.61
CA PHE A 126 -5.86 -4.58 0.47
C PHE A 126 -7.38 -4.46 0.65
N PRO A 127 -8.18 -5.04 -0.27
CA PRO A 127 -9.63 -4.96 -0.23
C PRO A 127 -10.22 -5.39 1.12
N ARG A 128 -11.12 -4.55 1.63
CA ARG A 128 -11.90 -4.76 2.84
C ARG A 128 -13.39 -4.79 2.50
N SER A 129 -14.14 -5.67 3.14
CA SER A 129 -15.59 -5.62 3.22
C SER A 129 -16.00 -4.34 3.92
N ASP A 130 -17.17 -3.79 3.59
CA ASP A 130 -17.63 -2.52 4.14
C ASP A 130 -17.59 -2.49 5.68
N GLU A 131 -18.04 -3.56 6.34
CA GLU A 131 -17.98 -3.71 7.81
C GLU A 131 -16.57 -3.63 8.43
N HIS A 132 -15.52 -3.84 7.63
CA HIS A 132 -14.12 -3.82 8.05
C HIS A 132 -13.35 -2.58 7.58
N ILE A 133 -14.04 -1.61 6.98
CA ILE A 133 -13.49 -0.29 6.73
C ILE A 133 -13.82 0.57 7.95
N PRO A 134 -12.82 1.04 8.72
CA PRO A 134 -13.08 1.95 9.83
C PRO A 134 -13.49 3.34 9.32
N ASP A 135 -14.27 4.08 10.11
CA ASP A 135 -14.87 5.35 9.66
C ASP A 135 -13.84 6.41 9.29
N TRP A 136 -12.73 6.49 10.02
CA TRP A 136 -11.64 7.40 9.68
C TRP A 136 -11.08 7.11 8.28
N LEU A 137 -10.98 5.83 7.89
CA LEU A 137 -10.44 5.44 6.58
C LEU A 137 -11.43 5.79 5.47
N ARG A 138 -12.74 5.65 5.70
CA ARG A 138 -13.77 6.13 4.78
C ARG A 138 -13.65 7.63 4.53
N VAL A 139 -13.56 8.40 5.61
CA VAL A 139 -13.44 9.86 5.55
C VAL A 139 -12.17 10.26 4.78
N ARG A 140 -11.03 9.64 5.12
CA ARG A 140 -9.74 9.90 4.46
C ARG A 140 -9.73 9.52 2.98
N ALA A 141 -10.43 8.45 2.60
CA ALA A 141 -10.58 8.01 1.21
C ALA A 141 -11.64 8.81 0.41
N GLY A 142 -12.41 9.68 1.06
CA GLY A 142 -13.52 10.40 0.43
C GLY A 142 -14.69 9.49 0.04
N MET A 143 -14.87 8.38 0.77
CA MET A 143 -15.99 7.47 0.56
C MET A 143 -17.28 7.99 1.21
N PRO A 144 -18.46 7.62 0.67
CA PRO A 144 -19.71 7.83 1.38
C PRO A 144 -19.69 7.12 2.75
N PRO A 145 -20.51 7.58 3.72
CA PRO A 145 -20.63 6.92 5.01
C PRO A 145 -21.07 5.46 4.85
N ALA A 146 -20.73 4.62 5.84
CA ALA A 146 -21.16 3.23 5.88
C ALA A 146 -22.69 3.17 5.71
N VAL A 147 -23.15 2.37 4.77
CA VAL A 147 -24.57 2.06 4.65
C VAL A 147 -24.84 0.88 5.58
N THR A 148 -25.61 1.10 6.64
CA THR A 148 -25.92 -0.01 7.56
C THR A 148 -26.83 -1.02 6.87
N ALA A 149 -26.78 -2.28 7.31
CA ALA A 149 -27.65 -3.34 6.77
C ALA A 149 -29.15 -2.97 6.87
N GLU A 150 -29.53 -2.20 7.90
CA GLU A 150 -30.89 -1.67 8.09
C GLU A 150 -31.24 -0.60 7.05
N GLN A 151 -30.31 0.29 6.71
CA GLN A 151 -30.47 1.28 5.64
C GLN A 151 -30.53 0.59 4.27
N GLN A 152 -29.70 -0.42 4.01
CA GLN A 152 -29.76 -1.23 2.79
C GLN A 152 -31.08 -2.02 2.66
N ALA A 153 -31.62 -2.54 3.76
CA ALA A 153 -32.94 -3.16 3.78
C ALA A 153 -34.06 -2.14 3.54
N ALA A 154 -33.95 -0.92 4.07
CA ALA A 154 -34.90 0.17 3.85
C ALA A 154 -34.85 0.75 2.42
N HIS A 155 -33.70 0.69 1.75
CA HIS A 155 -33.54 1.08 0.34
C HIS A 155 -33.96 -0.02 -0.65
N THR A 156 -34.29 -1.23 -0.18
CA THR A 156 -34.99 -2.24 -0.98
C THR A 156 -36.47 -1.86 -0.99
N PRO A 157 -37.06 -1.45 -2.14
CA PRO A 157 -38.47 -1.11 -2.16
C PRO A 157 -39.31 -2.34 -1.75
N PRO A 158 -40.28 -2.21 -0.83
CA PRO A 158 -41.26 -3.25 -0.56
C PRO A 158 -42.17 -3.34 -1.80
N GLY A 159 -41.71 -4.06 -2.81
CA GLY A 159 -42.29 -3.98 -4.14
C GLY A 159 -41.72 -4.99 -5.12
N GLY A 160 -41.25 -6.15 -4.65
CA GLY A 160 -41.32 -7.33 -5.47
C GLY A 160 -42.80 -7.69 -5.63
N LEU A 161 -43.44 -7.24 -6.70
CA LEU A 161 -44.64 -7.92 -7.19
C LEU A 161 -44.29 -9.41 -7.21
N PRO A 162 -45.11 -10.30 -6.63
CA PRO A 162 -44.83 -11.73 -6.69
C PRO A 162 -44.63 -12.09 -8.17
N ALA A 163 -43.48 -12.69 -8.49
CA ALA A 163 -43.27 -13.28 -9.80
C ALA A 163 -44.44 -14.22 -10.04
N GLN A 164 -45.38 -13.83 -10.91
CA GLN A 164 -46.47 -14.69 -11.31
C GLN A 164 -45.85 -15.99 -11.81
N PRO A 165 -46.30 -17.16 -11.34
CA PRO A 165 -45.83 -18.42 -11.91
C PRO A 165 -46.19 -18.41 -13.39
N ALA A 166 -45.16 -18.50 -14.23
CA ALA A 166 -45.34 -18.61 -15.67
C ALA A 166 -46.31 -19.77 -15.97
N PRO A 167 -47.32 -19.61 -16.84
CA PRO A 167 -48.16 -20.72 -17.22
C PRO A 167 -47.31 -21.79 -17.94
N PRO A 168 -47.63 -23.08 -17.78
CA PRO A 168 -46.87 -24.15 -18.43
C PRO A 168 -46.97 -23.99 -19.95
N ARG A 169 -45.82 -23.81 -20.60
CA ARG A 169 -45.68 -23.86 -22.06
C ARG A 169 -46.00 -25.28 -22.53
N SER A 170 -47.25 -25.48 -22.96
CA SER A 170 -47.65 -26.65 -23.73
C SER A 170 -47.55 -26.28 -25.22
N GLY A 171 -46.60 -26.86 -25.94
CA GLY A 171 -46.69 -26.99 -27.40
C GLY A 171 -47.59 -28.18 -27.77
N PRO A 172 -47.89 -28.45 -29.07
CA PRO A 172 -47.09 -28.07 -30.26
C PRO A 172 -47.87 -27.47 -31.46
N ALA A 173 -47.10 -26.86 -32.39
CA ALA A 173 -47.27 -26.67 -33.86
C ALA A 173 -48.68 -26.35 -34.45
N THR A 174 -48.85 -25.44 -35.41
CA THR A 174 -48.30 -25.44 -36.79
C THR A 174 -48.64 -24.09 -37.51
N PRO A 175 -48.37 -23.85 -38.82
CA PRO A 175 -47.59 -22.71 -39.30
C PRO A 175 -48.44 -21.62 -39.99
N GLY A 176 -48.00 -20.37 -39.99
CA GLY A 176 -48.65 -19.38 -40.86
C GLY A 176 -48.16 -17.96 -40.71
N GLY A 177 -47.52 -17.46 -41.77
CA GLY A 177 -47.54 -16.05 -42.14
C GLY A 177 -46.52 -15.15 -41.46
N LEU A 178 -45.37 -14.96 -42.11
CA LEU A 178 -44.62 -13.71 -42.02
C LEU A 178 -45.39 -12.61 -42.77
N PRO A 179 -45.75 -11.49 -42.16
CA PRO A 179 -45.97 -10.26 -42.90
C PRO A 179 -44.63 -9.50 -43.10
N PRO A 180 -44.41 -8.86 -44.26
CA PRO A 180 -43.17 -8.15 -44.56
C PRO A 180 -43.10 -6.81 -43.80
N VAL A 181 -41.90 -6.50 -43.27
CA VAL A 181 -41.55 -5.18 -42.74
C VAL A 181 -41.24 -4.23 -43.91
N PRO A 182 -41.90 -3.06 -44.03
CA PRO A 182 -41.49 -2.03 -44.99
C PRO A 182 -40.30 -1.23 -44.44
N GLY A 183 -39.31 -1.00 -45.32
CA GLY A 183 -38.04 -0.36 -45.00
C GLY A 183 -38.14 1.07 -44.45
N GLY A 184 -37.30 1.34 -43.46
CA GLY A 184 -36.91 2.68 -43.01
C GLY A 184 -35.49 3.04 -43.51
N PRO A 185 -35.18 4.34 -43.67
CA PRO A 185 -34.06 4.84 -44.47
C PRO A 185 -32.67 4.61 -43.85
N PRO A 186 -31.58 4.67 -44.64
CA PRO A 186 -30.22 4.39 -44.18
C PRO A 186 -29.70 5.47 -43.21
N PRO A 187 -28.79 5.13 -42.28
CA PRO A 187 -28.17 6.11 -41.41
C PRO A 187 -27.21 7.03 -42.20
N HIS A 188 -27.30 8.34 -41.93
CA HIS A 188 -26.38 9.35 -42.40
C HIS A 188 -24.96 9.11 -41.83
N PRO A 189 -23.88 9.32 -42.61
CA PRO A 189 -22.52 9.27 -42.08
C PRO A 189 -22.20 10.57 -41.32
N GLY A 190 -22.00 10.45 -40.00
CA GLY A 190 -21.39 11.49 -39.17
C GLY A 190 -19.90 11.68 -39.49
N PRO A 191 -19.32 12.85 -39.18
CA PRO A 191 -18.06 13.32 -39.76
C PRO A 191 -16.84 12.51 -39.31
N ARG A 192 -15.96 12.22 -40.29
CA ARG A 192 -14.63 11.65 -40.10
C ARG A 192 -13.77 12.53 -39.18
N MET A 193 -13.23 11.95 -38.11
CA MET A 193 -12.08 12.51 -37.40
C MET A 193 -10.85 12.54 -38.34
N PRO A 194 -10.06 13.63 -38.35
CA PRO A 194 -8.75 13.62 -39.01
C PRO A 194 -7.77 12.74 -38.22
N PRO A 195 -6.82 12.07 -38.90
CA PRO A 195 -5.80 11.28 -38.21
C PRO A 195 -4.87 12.16 -37.36
N PRO A 196 -4.32 11.64 -36.26
CA PRO A 196 -3.34 12.37 -35.45
C PRO A 196 -2.07 12.64 -36.28
N GLY A 197 -1.54 13.86 -36.15
CA GLY A 197 -0.29 14.28 -36.78
C GLY A 197 0.92 13.47 -36.29
N PRO A 198 2.05 13.52 -37.04
CA PRO A 198 3.23 12.72 -36.72
C PRO A 198 3.84 13.10 -35.36
N PRO A 199 4.44 12.14 -34.64
CA PRO A 199 5.08 12.40 -33.35
C PRO A 199 6.29 13.34 -33.51
N PRO A 200 6.62 14.12 -32.47
CA PRO A 200 7.80 14.97 -32.46
C PRO A 200 9.07 14.13 -32.63
N ARG A 201 9.95 14.58 -33.53
CA ARG A 201 11.28 13.98 -33.75
C ARG A 201 12.13 14.23 -32.51
N HIS A 202 12.50 13.16 -31.81
CA HIS A 202 13.56 13.22 -30.81
C HIS A 202 14.90 13.58 -31.49
N PRO A 203 15.71 14.47 -30.92
CA PRO A 203 17.08 14.65 -31.38
C PRO A 203 17.90 13.39 -31.08
N ALA A 204 18.67 12.95 -32.07
CA ALA A 204 19.61 11.85 -31.95
C ALA A 204 20.69 12.15 -30.89
N PRO A 205 21.22 11.14 -30.17
CA PRO A 205 22.40 11.31 -29.34
C PRO A 205 23.64 11.37 -30.25
N GLY A 206 24.08 12.58 -30.56
CA GLY A 206 25.32 12.83 -31.29
C GLY A 206 26.47 13.16 -30.33
N GLY A 207 27.52 12.33 -30.34
CA GLY A 207 28.90 12.80 -30.16
C GLY A 207 29.53 12.59 -28.80
N PHE A 208 30.09 11.39 -28.60
CA PHE A 208 31.19 11.16 -27.66
C PHE A 208 32.46 11.82 -28.22
N GLN A 209 33.05 12.78 -27.50
CA GLN A 209 34.42 13.27 -27.77
C GLN A 209 35.36 12.77 -26.66
N PRO A 210 36.48 12.10 -26.98
CA PRO A 210 37.50 11.76 -26.01
C PRO A 210 38.51 12.90 -25.88
N GLY A 211 38.58 13.53 -24.71
CA GLY A 211 39.52 14.59 -24.37
C GLY A 211 40.28 14.31 -23.07
N ARG A 212 41.42 13.63 -23.20
CA ARG A 212 42.69 13.55 -22.42
C ARG A 212 42.74 13.72 -20.88
N PRO A 213 43.68 13.00 -20.21
CA PRO A 213 43.80 12.96 -18.75
C PRO A 213 44.69 14.09 -18.20
N GLY A 214 44.23 14.76 -17.13
CA GLY A 214 44.97 15.80 -16.43
C GLY A 214 45.10 15.48 -14.94
N ALA A 215 46.32 15.08 -14.57
CA ALA A 215 47.03 15.21 -13.28
C ALA A 215 46.24 15.43 -11.97
N VAL A 216 46.41 14.46 -11.07
CA VAL A 216 46.23 14.58 -9.61
C VAL A 216 47.32 15.48 -8.98
N PRO A 217 46.97 16.45 -8.13
CA PRO A 217 47.91 17.05 -7.19
C PRO A 217 47.88 16.34 -5.81
N PRO A 218 49.03 16.17 -5.14
CA PRO A 218 49.12 15.46 -3.86
C PRO A 218 48.75 16.33 -2.64
N MET A 219 48.16 15.68 -1.64
CA MET A 219 47.99 16.16 -0.26
C MET A 219 49.34 16.45 0.41
N PRO A 220 49.44 17.51 1.24
CA PRO A 220 50.39 17.53 2.35
C PRO A 220 49.69 17.21 3.69
N TYR A 221 50.06 16.06 4.26
CA TYR A 221 49.92 15.73 5.68
C TYR A 221 50.83 16.64 6.52
N ARG A 222 50.29 17.27 7.57
CA ARG A 222 51.02 17.90 8.69
C ARG A 222 50.02 18.13 9.82
N GLY A 223 50.18 17.74 11.08
CA GLY A 223 51.18 16.95 11.80
C GLY A 223 50.62 16.78 13.22
N GLY A 224 50.72 15.57 13.77
CA GLY A 224 50.42 15.32 15.19
C GLY A 224 51.53 15.84 16.10
N PRO A 225 51.24 16.11 17.40
CA PRO A 225 52.24 16.59 18.34
C PRO A 225 53.14 15.45 18.83
N PRO A 226 54.45 15.69 19.07
CA PRO A 226 55.28 14.74 19.79
C PRO A 226 55.06 14.88 21.31
N GLY A 227 54.62 13.79 21.93
CA GLY A 227 54.83 13.56 23.36
C GLY A 227 56.29 13.24 23.62
N GLY A 228 56.92 13.99 24.52
CA GLY A 228 58.28 13.79 25.02
C GLY A 228 58.28 13.79 26.55
N GLN A 229 58.88 12.75 27.10
CA GLN A 229 58.92 12.37 28.51
C GLN A 229 59.80 13.29 29.37
N ARG A 230 59.41 13.47 30.63
CA ARG A 230 60.29 13.29 31.80
C ARG A 230 59.47 13.01 33.05
#